data_AF-A0AAW3A669-F1
#
_entry.id   AF-A0AAW3A669-F1
#
_cell.length_a   1.000
_cell.length_b   1.000
_cell.length_c   1.000
_cell.angle_alpha   90.00
_cell.angle_beta   90.00
_cell.angle_gamma   90.00
#
_symmetry.space_group_name_H-M   'P 1'
#
loop_
_entity.id
_entity.type
_entity.pdbx_description
1 polymer ?
#
loop_
_entity_poly.entity_id
_entity_poly.type
_entity_poly.pdbx_seq_one_letter_code
_entity_poly.pdbx_strand_id
1 'polypeptide(L)'
;MILLVGYSGYGKSPFYHRHLRPYGYRHISRDKMLTRERCLKEASEYWARGHSVAVDKNPTVADQQAFIDIVRRVSSAKRKRGTTASDGGGGGATPSPMLARIFMLMHSRRLANHMNYVRVQVKGAPHVPSIAYNVFQSPLE
;
A
#
# COMPACT_ATOMS: atom_id res chain seq x y z
N MET A 1 -3.43 -5.54 4.57
CA MET A 1 -2.92 -4.74 3.43
C MET A 1 -2.27 -3.50 4.00
N ILE A 2 -1.10 -3.09 3.52
CA ILE A 2 -0.43 -1.86 3.95
C ILE A 2 -0.55 -0.82 2.84
N LEU A 3 -1.01 0.38 3.16
CA LEU A 3 -1.05 1.53 2.25
C LEU A 3 0.10 2.48 2.59
N LEU A 4 0.97 2.79 1.63
CA LEU A 4 2.10 3.70 1.78
C LEU A 4 1.73 5.11 1.30
N VAL A 5 1.36 5.98 2.25
CA VAL A 5 0.85 7.34 1.98
C VAL A 5 1.96 8.37 2.21
N GLY A 6 2.04 9.40 1.36
CA GLY A 6 3.05 10.48 1.44
C GLY A 6 3.40 11.07 0.07
N TYR A 7 4.32 12.03 0.03
CA TYR A 7 4.75 12.65 -1.23
C TYR A 7 5.57 11.71 -2.13
N SER A 8 5.50 11.96 -3.43
CA SER A 8 6.43 11.39 -4.42
C SER A 8 7.85 11.86 -4.12
N GLY A 9 8.87 11.05 -4.46
CA GLY A 9 10.26 11.46 -4.24
C GLY A 9 10.73 11.40 -2.77
N TYR A 10 9.92 10.88 -1.84
CA TYR A 10 10.32 10.80 -0.43
C TYR A 10 10.97 9.47 -0.01
N GLY A 11 10.68 8.36 -0.70
CA GLY A 11 11.35 7.07 -0.41
C GLY A 11 10.45 5.89 -0.05
N LYS A 12 9.15 5.95 -0.37
CA LYS A 12 8.20 4.84 -0.17
C LYS A 12 8.63 3.53 -0.84
N SER A 13 9.06 3.60 -2.10
CA SER A 13 9.54 2.42 -2.83
C SER A 13 10.81 1.83 -2.17
N PRO A 14 11.86 2.61 -1.84
CA PRO A 14 12.97 2.12 -1.00
C PRO A 14 12.53 1.49 0.32
N PHE A 15 11.57 2.11 1.02
CA PHE A 15 11.01 1.55 2.26
C PHE A 15 10.37 0.18 2.02
N TYR A 16 9.54 0.04 0.98
CA TYR A 16 8.97 -1.25 0.58
C TYR A 16 10.06 -2.29 0.30
N HIS A 17 11.06 -1.95 -0.52
CA HIS A 17 12.10 -2.88 -0.92
C HIS A 17 12.95 -3.37 0.26
N ARG A 18 13.21 -2.50 1.24
CA ARG A 18 14.01 -2.82 2.42
C ARG A 18 13.23 -3.56 3.50
N HIS A 19 11.98 -3.18 3.75
CA HIS A 19 11.25 -3.61 4.95
C HIS A 19 10.04 -4.49 4.70
N LEU A 20 9.48 -4.52 3.48
CA LEU A 20 8.26 -5.28 3.19
C LEU A 20 8.53 -6.42 2.21
N ARG A 21 9.33 -6.17 1.16
CA ARG A 21 9.67 -7.18 0.15
C ARG A 21 10.33 -8.43 0.75
N PRO A 22 11.29 -8.35 1.70
CA PRO A 22 11.92 -9.55 2.26
C PRO A 22 10.95 -10.48 3.00
N TYR A 23 9.82 -9.92 3.49
CA TYR A 23 8.77 -10.67 4.18
C TYR A 23 7.62 -11.11 3.26
N GLY A 24 7.83 -11.10 1.94
CA GLY A 24 6.88 -11.65 0.97
C GLY A 24 5.69 -10.74 0.64
N TYR A 25 5.72 -9.45 0.99
CA TYR A 25 4.66 -8.53 0.60
C TYR A 25 4.63 -8.32 -0.92
N ARG A 26 3.47 -8.52 -1.55
CA ARG A 26 3.26 -8.16 -2.97
C ARG A 26 3.23 -6.64 -3.12
N HIS A 27 4.09 -6.09 -3.99
CA HIS A 27 4.07 -4.67 -4.32
C HIS A 27 3.00 -4.38 -5.37
N ILE A 28 2.06 -3.49 -5.05
CA ILE A 28 1.13 -2.90 -6.01
C ILE A 28 1.44 -1.42 -6.10
N SER A 29 1.88 -0.96 -7.27
CA SER A 29 2.24 0.45 -7.50
C SER A 29 1.60 0.93 -8.79
N ARG A 30 0.97 2.12 -8.73
CA ARG A 30 0.27 2.71 -9.89
C ARG A 30 1.17 2.85 -11.11
N ASP A 31 2.43 3.20 -10.93
CA ASP A 31 3.40 3.35 -12.03
C ASP A 31 3.70 2.02 -12.74
N LYS A 32 3.59 0.88 -12.04
CA LYS A 32 3.81 -0.44 -12.64
C LYS A 32 2.57 -0.98 -13.34
N MET A 33 1.40 -0.67 -12.80
CA MET A 33 0.12 -1.22 -13.24
C MET A 33 -0.62 -0.32 -14.23
N LEU A 34 -0.15 0.92 -14.42
CA LEU A 34 -0.65 1.97 -15.31
C LEU A 34 -2.05 2.50 -14.95
N THR A 35 -3.02 1.62 -14.71
CA THR A 35 -4.40 2.00 -14.39
C THR A 35 -4.79 1.70 -12.95
N ARG A 36 -5.68 2.53 -12.40
CA ARG A 36 -6.26 2.36 -11.06
C ARG A 36 -6.99 1.02 -10.93
N GLU A 37 -7.74 0.65 -11.95
CA GLU A 37 -8.51 -0.60 -12.00
C GLU A 37 -7.62 -1.83 -11.92
N ARG A 38 -6.49 -1.85 -12.64
CA ARG A 38 -5.50 -2.94 -12.57
C ARG A 38 -4.93 -3.06 -11.16
N CYS A 39 -4.60 -1.94 -10.52
CA CYS A 39 -4.13 -1.94 -9.13
C CYS A 39 -5.16 -2.56 -8.18
N LEU A 40 -6.43 -2.16 -8.30
CA LEU A 40 -7.51 -2.64 -7.43
C LEU A 40 -7.80 -4.12 -7.66
N LYS A 41 -7.86 -4.55 -8.92
CA LYS A 41 -8.06 -5.95 -9.30
C LYS A 41 -6.96 -6.83 -8.71
N GLU A 42 -5.70 -6.46 -8.96
CA GLU A 42 -4.58 -7.27 -8.47
C GLU A 42 -4.49 -7.27 -6.94
N ALA A 43 -4.68 -6.12 -6.29
CA ALA A 43 -4.73 -6.06 -4.83
C ALA A 43 -5.84 -6.96 -4.25
N SER A 44 -7.02 -6.97 -4.87
CA SER A 44 -8.14 -7.82 -4.47
C SER A 44 -7.82 -9.32 -4.62
N GLU A 45 -7.28 -9.72 -5.78
CA GLU A 45 -6.93 -11.12 -6.06
C GLU A 45 -5.86 -11.67 -5.10
N TYR A 46 -4.76 -10.94 -4.92
CA TYR A 46 -3.70 -11.37 -4.01
C TYR A 46 -4.18 -11.39 -2.55
N TRP A 47 -4.98 -10.39 -2.14
CA TRP A 47 -5.53 -10.32 -0.79
C TRP A 47 -6.51 -11.46 -0.51
N ALA A 48 -7.38 -11.80 -1.47
CA ALA A 48 -8.31 -12.92 -1.35
C ALA A 48 -7.59 -14.25 -1.14
N ARG A 49 -6.48 -14.47 -1.85
CA ARG A 49 -5.58 -15.64 -1.71
C ARG A 49 -4.80 -15.68 -0.40
N GLY A 50 -4.89 -14.64 0.44
CA GLY A 50 -4.23 -14.59 1.74
C GLY A 50 -2.81 -14.03 1.71
N HIS A 51 -2.38 -13.43 0.60
CA HIS A 51 -1.07 -12.78 0.53
C HIS A 51 -1.10 -11.40 1.19
N SER A 52 0.03 -11.04 1.83
CA SER A 52 0.26 -9.68 2.31
C SER A 52 0.52 -8.75 1.11
N VAL A 53 -0.20 -7.63 1.05
CA VAL A 53 -0.11 -6.66 -0.05
C VAL A 53 0.34 -5.31 0.50
N ALA A 54 1.30 -4.69 -0.18
CA ALA A 54 1.75 -3.32 0.04
C ALA A 54 1.40 -2.46 -1.18
N VAL A 55 0.61 -1.42 -0.98
CA VAL A 55 0.13 -0.50 -2.02
C VAL A 55 0.89 0.82 -1.91
N ASP A 56 1.45 1.28 -3.03
CA ASP A 56 2.10 2.58 -3.19
C ASP A 56 1.33 3.44 -4.21
N LYS A 57 1.52 4.76 -4.15
CA LYS A 57 0.98 5.76 -5.08
C LYS A 57 -0.55 5.81 -5.12
N ASN A 58 -1.13 5.93 -3.93
CA ASN A 58 -2.55 6.16 -3.64
C ASN A 58 -2.74 7.58 -3.06
N PRO A 59 -2.71 8.63 -3.92
CA PRO A 59 -2.57 10.02 -3.48
C PRO A 59 -3.79 10.62 -2.79
N THR A 60 -4.99 10.09 -3.03
CA THR A 60 -6.23 10.66 -2.49
C THR A 60 -6.86 9.75 -1.43
N VAL A 61 -7.71 10.34 -0.57
CA VAL A 61 -8.53 9.59 0.39
C VAL A 61 -9.46 8.61 -0.33
N ALA A 62 -10.04 9.01 -1.47
CA ALA A 62 -10.89 8.14 -2.29
C ALA A 62 -10.12 6.92 -2.84
N ASP A 63 -8.85 7.10 -3.22
CA ASP A 63 -7.99 5.98 -3.63
C ASP A 63 -7.69 5.05 -2.46
N GLN A 64 -7.40 5.59 -1.28
CA GLN A 64 -7.17 4.82 -0.07
C GLN A 64 -8.42 4.01 0.34
N GLN A 65 -9.58 4.65 0.29
CA GLN A 65 -10.85 4.05 0.66
C GLN A 65 -11.17 2.82 -0.20
N ALA A 66 -10.90 2.88 -1.50
CA ALA A 66 -11.12 1.74 -2.41
C ALA A 66 -10.33 0.48 -1.98
N PHE A 67 -9.10 0.62 -1.49
CA PHE A 67 -8.32 -0.50 -0.97
C PHE A 67 -8.79 -0.98 0.41
N ILE A 68 -9.22 -0.05 1.27
CA ILE A 68 -9.81 -0.39 2.58
C ILE A 68 -11.11 -1.20 2.37
N ASP A 69 -11.93 -0.83 1.38
CA ASP A 69 -13.16 -1.53 1.06
C ASP A 69 -12.92 -2.95 0.56
N ILE A 70 -11.85 -3.18 -0.21
CA ILE A 70 -11.39 -4.54 -0.58
C ILE A 70 -11.13 -5.36 0.69
N VAL A 71 -10.38 -4.80 1.65
CA VAL A 71 -10.06 -5.52 2.90
C VAL A 71 -11.35 -5.82 3.68
N ARG A 72 -12.23 -4.83 3.86
CA ARG A 72 -13.51 -5.02 4.57
C ARG A 72 -14.37 -6.11 3.93
N ARG A 73 -14.51 -6.10 2.59
CA ARG A 73 -15.31 -7.08 1.85
C ARG A 73 -14.76 -8.50 2.02
N VAL A 74 -13.46 -8.69 1.81
CA VAL A 74 -12.81 -10.01 1.90
C VAL A 74 -12.81 -10.54 3.34
N SER A 75 -12.53 -9.68 4.33
CA SER A 75 -12.55 -10.06 5.74
C SER A 75 -13.94 -10.49 6.21
N SER A 76 -14.99 -9.76 5.82
CA SER A 76 -16.39 -10.13 6.12
C SER A 76 -16.81 -11.43 5.43
N ALA A 77 -16.40 -11.65 4.19
CA ALA A 77 -16.69 -12.90 3.46
C ALA A 77 -16.02 -14.12 4.11
N LYS A 78 -14.77 -14.00 4.57
CA LYS A 78 -14.06 -15.09 5.28
C LYS A 78 -14.68 -15.37 6.65
N ARG A 79 -15.10 -14.33 7.38
CA ARG A 79 -15.79 -14.49 8.67
C ARG A 79 -17.08 -15.30 8.54
N LYS A 80 -17.89 -15.03 7.49
CA LYS A 80 -19.13 -15.79 7.23
C LYS A 80 -18.86 -17.27 6.90
N ARG A 81 -17.80 -17.59 6.16
CA ARG A 81 -17.42 -18.97 5.81
C ARG A 81 -16.81 -19.74 6.99
N GLY A 82 -16.18 -19.07 7.94
CA GLY A 82 -15.59 -19.69 9.13
C GLY A 82 -16.60 -20.19 10.17
N THR A 83 -17.87 -19.78 10.07
CA THR A 83 -18.95 -20.21 10.99
C THR A 83 -19.53 -21.60 10.68
N THR A 84 -19.08 -22.28 9.62
CA THR A 84 -19.62 -23.60 9.21
C THR A 84 -18.58 -24.73 9.24
N ALA A 85 -17.43 -24.54 9.90
CA ALA A 85 -16.41 -25.59 10.05
C ALA A 85 -16.03 -25.75 11.53
N SER A 86 -16.89 -26.45 12.27
CA SER A 86 -16.47 -27.19 13.46
C SER A 86 -15.90 -28.53 12.99
N ASP A 87 -14.59 -28.61 12.82
CA ASP A 87 -13.89 -29.90 12.83
C ASP A 87 -12.62 -29.78 13.66
N GLY A 88 -12.43 -30.76 14.53
CA GLY A 88 -11.49 -30.73 15.64
C GLY A 88 -10.03 -30.91 15.25
N GLY A 89 -9.18 -30.52 16.20
CA GLY A 89 -7.83 -31.07 16.39
C GLY A 89 -6.71 -30.42 15.58
N GLY A 90 -5.83 -29.70 16.29
CA GLY A 90 -4.45 -29.49 15.87
C GLY A 90 -4.04 -28.03 15.68
N GLY A 91 -3.48 -27.43 16.75
CA GLY A 91 -2.39 -26.42 16.68
C GLY A 91 -2.48 -25.26 15.68
N GLY A 92 -3.69 -24.82 15.30
CA GLY A 92 -3.87 -23.82 14.24
C GLY A 92 -3.62 -22.41 14.76
N ALA A 93 -2.56 -21.77 14.28
CA ALA A 93 -2.31 -20.35 14.47
C ALA A 93 -3.62 -19.56 14.25
N THR A 94 -4.05 -18.79 15.25
CA THR A 94 -5.20 -17.90 15.16
C THR A 94 -5.11 -17.13 13.85
N PRO A 95 -6.15 -17.13 12.98
CA PRO A 95 -6.09 -16.43 11.71
C PRO A 95 -5.80 -14.97 12.02
N SER A 96 -4.60 -14.52 11.66
CA SER A 96 -4.15 -13.17 11.96
C SER A 96 -5.17 -12.19 11.40
N PRO A 97 -5.63 -11.20 12.20
CA PRO A 97 -6.72 -10.34 11.78
C PRO A 97 -6.35 -9.66 10.46
N MET A 98 -7.16 -9.91 9.43
CA MET A 98 -6.99 -9.35 8.09
C MET A 98 -7.35 -7.86 8.11
N LEU A 99 -6.38 -7.05 8.55
CA LEU A 99 -6.52 -5.62 8.74
C LEU A 99 -5.86 -4.83 7.60
N ALA A 100 -6.44 -3.67 7.32
CA ALA A 100 -5.78 -2.61 6.56
C ALA A 100 -4.95 -1.78 7.54
N ARG A 101 -3.70 -1.49 7.19
CA ARG A 101 -2.80 -0.59 7.92
C ARG A 101 -2.39 0.54 6.99
N ILE A 102 -2.28 1.75 7.50
CA ILE A 102 -1.80 2.91 6.75
C ILE A 102 -0.48 3.32 7.35
N PHE A 103 0.58 3.30 6.55
CA PHE A 103 1.85 3.91 6.92
C PHE A 103 1.88 5.30 6.31
N MET A 104 1.72 6.30 7.18
CA MET A 104 1.83 7.69 6.79
C MET A 104 3.30 8.11 6.86
N LEU A 105 3.92 8.28 5.70
CA LEU A 105 5.23 8.91 5.58
C LEU A 105 4.97 10.43 5.54
N MET A 106 4.68 10.99 6.71
CA MET A 106 4.29 12.39 6.92
C MET A 106 5.49 13.31 6.79
N HIS A 107 5.61 13.98 5.65
CA HIS A 107 6.65 14.97 5.41
C HIS A 107 6.05 16.16 4.69
N SER A 108 6.54 17.36 5.00
CA SER A 108 6.12 18.56 4.29
C SER A 108 6.50 18.47 2.82
N ARG A 109 5.73 19.13 1.95
CA ARG A 109 6.06 19.25 0.53
C ARG A 109 7.50 19.73 0.31
N ARG A 110 7.95 20.69 1.13
CA ARG A 110 9.31 21.24 1.09
C ARG A 110 10.37 20.17 1.36
N LEU A 111 10.18 19.34 2.39
CA LEU A 111 11.12 18.26 2.70
C LEU A 111 11.13 17.19 1.59
N ALA A 112 9.98 16.84 1.04
CA ALA A 112 9.90 15.89 -0.06
C ALA A 112 10.62 16.42 -1.32
N ASN A 113 10.47 17.70 -1.63
CA ASN A 113 11.19 18.35 -2.72
C ASN A 113 12.72 18.38 -2.45
N HIS A 114 13.15 18.74 -1.24
CA HIS A 114 14.56 18.68 -0.87
C HIS A 114 15.15 17.28 -1.04
N MET A 115 14.46 16.24 -0.54
CA MET A 115 14.88 14.84 -0.71
C MET A 115 14.89 14.40 -2.17
N ASN A 116 14.07 15.01 -3.03
CA ASN A 116 14.09 14.78 -4.47
C ASN A 116 15.33 15.37 -5.14
N TYR A 117 15.84 16.52 -4.69
CA TYR A 117 17.14 17.00 -5.15
C TYR A 117 18.28 16.13 -4.65
N VAL A 118 18.27 15.77 -3.36
CA VAL A 118 19.33 14.93 -2.76
C VAL A 118 19.44 13.57 -3.46
N ARG A 119 18.32 12.91 -3.79
CA ARG A 119 18.37 11.62 -4.52
C ARG A 119 18.94 11.75 -5.92
N VAL A 120 18.70 12.87 -6.61
CA VAL A 120 19.20 13.08 -7.97
C VAL A 120 20.72 13.24 -7.91
N GLN A 121 21.19 14.09 -6.99
CA GLN A 121 22.60 14.40 -6.83
C GLN A 121 23.41 13.22 -6.29
N VAL A 122 22.92 12.56 -5.23
CA VAL A 122 23.68 11.52 -4.52
C VAL A 122 23.51 10.15 -5.15
N LYS A 123 22.33 9.83 -5.69
CA LYS A 123 21.99 8.46 -6.14
C LYS A 123 21.74 8.35 -7.64
N GLY A 124 21.85 9.45 -8.40
CA GLY A 124 21.51 9.47 -9.83
C GLY A 124 20.05 9.07 -10.11
N ALA A 125 19.15 9.24 -9.13
CA ALA A 125 17.76 8.84 -9.28
C ALA A 125 17.02 9.80 -10.23
N PRO A 126 15.95 9.35 -10.92
CA PRO A 126 15.12 10.22 -11.75
C PRO A 126 14.54 11.37 -10.93
N HIS A 127 14.61 12.57 -11.50
CA HIS A 127 14.02 13.77 -10.89
C HIS A 127 12.50 13.72 -10.96
N VAL A 128 11.83 13.88 -9.80
CA VAL A 128 10.38 14.00 -9.74
C VAL A 128 9.97 15.44 -10.06
N PRO A 129 9.18 15.70 -11.12
CA PRO A 129 8.78 17.05 -11.49
C PRO A 129 7.83 17.67 -10.47
N SER A 130 7.88 19.00 -10.32
CA SER A 130 7.10 19.75 -9.32
C SER A 130 5.58 19.52 -9.42
N ILE A 131 5.06 19.22 -10.61
CA ILE A 131 3.63 18.92 -10.82
C ILE A 131 3.19 17.66 -10.08
N ALA A 132 4.08 16.69 -9.89
CA ALA A 132 3.75 15.44 -9.20
C ALA A 132 3.41 15.65 -7.72
N TYR A 133 3.86 16.76 -7.11
CA TYR A 133 3.52 17.10 -5.73
C TYR A 133 2.10 17.68 -5.62
N ASN A 134 1.58 18.33 -6.67
CA ASN A 134 0.21 18.87 -6.69
C ASN A 134 -0.85 17.76 -6.84
N VAL A 135 -0.46 16.60 -7.39
CA VAL A 135 -1.33 15.42 -7.52
C VAL A 135 -1.60 14.76 -6.17
N PHE A 136 -0.71 14.97 -5.19
CA PHE A 136 -0.90 14.45 -3.84
C PHE A 136 -1.92 15.30 -3.09
N GLN A 137 -3.16 14.83 -3.05
CA GLN A 137 -4.29 15.47 -2.37
C GLN A 137 -4.59 14.72 -1.07
N SER A 138 -3.64 14.70 -0.15
CA SER A 138 -3.88 14.25 1.20
C SER A 138 -4.32 15.45 2.05
N PRO A 139 -5.28 15.31 2.97
CA PRO A 139 -5.67 16.36 3.92
C PRO A 139 -4.58 16.65 4.98
N LEU A 140 -3.31 16.40 4.65
CA LEU A 140 -2.15 16.61 5.51
C LEU A 140 -1.44 17.95 5.24
N GLU A 141 -2.09 18.84 4.48
CA GLU A 141 -1.85 20.28 4.45
C GLU A 141 -3.16 21.01 4.72
#